data_AF-A0A8C3F903-F1
#
_entry.id   AF-A0A8C3F903-F1
#
_cell.length_a   1.000
_cell.length_b   1.000
_cell.length_c   1.000
_cell.angle_alpha   90.00
_cell.angle_beta   90.00
_cell.angle_gamma   90.00
#
_symmetry.space_group_name_H-M   'P 1'
#
loop_
_entity.id
_entity.type
_entity.pdbx_description
1 polymer ?
#
loop_
_entity_poly.entity_id
_entity_poly.type
_entity_poly.pdbx_seq_one_letter_code
_entity_poly.pdbx_strand_id
1 'polypeptide(L)'
;LSRMSPARLVCDNRLIQKYISEAKDMEKRVSQCQELPSLTQPLPLPMVDFSLREWKTKTNETKRQEILCDLALLVDAVSAAQGHVRQECAAALLGQLYKKANSFLLLLQTFSWQVRPLLPSPSHPSVIFLVYRQLVQGKLRFLFHDLAKDFCREGSRGVPEPPSTPCPRLPQGDSESPAC
;
A
#
# COMPACT_ATOMS: atom_id res chain seq x y z
N LEU A 1 -14.12 -5.26 -6.03
CA LEU A 1 -12.86 -4.58 -5.62
C LEU A 1 -12.98 -4.23 -4.14
N SER A 2 -12.48 -5.09 -3.25
CA SER A 2 -12.62 -4.88 -1.81
C SER A 2 -11.86 -3.63 -1.38
N ARG A 3 -12.58 -2.63 -0.86
CA ARG A 3 -12.04 -1.39 -0.30
C ARG A 3 -11.00 -1.74 0.77
N MET A 4 -9.73 -1.49 0.49
CA MET A 4 -8.71 -1.47 1.54
C MET A 4 -9.04 -0.30 2.48
N SER A 5 -9.27 -0.57 3.76
CA SER A 5 -9.38 0.50 4.74
C SER A 5 -7.97 1.02 5.07
N PRO A 6 -7.74 2.34 5.18
CA PRO A 6 -6.44 2.91 5.54
C PRO A 6 -5.83 2.31 6.83
N ALA A 7 -6.67 2.05 7.84
CA ALA A 7 -6.24 1.45 9.11
C ALA A 7 -5.71 0.02 8.94
N ARG A 8 -6.39 -0.86 8.19
CA ARG A 8 -5.88 -2.23 7.92
C ARG A 8 -4.57 -2.23 7.15
N LEU A 9 -4.36 -1.25 6.27
CA LEU A 9 -3.12 -1.15 5.51
C LEU A 9 -1.91 -0.82 6.40
N VAL A 10 -2.13 0.07 7.37
CA VAL A 10 -1.10 0.52 8.30
C VAL A 10 -0.87 -0.51 9.42
N CYS A 11 -1.92 -1.10 9.97
CA CYS A 11 -1.83 -1.96 11.16
C CYS A 11 -1.51 -3.43 10.86
N ASP A 12 -1.73 -3.92 9.64
CA ASP A 12 -1.46 -5.32 9.29
C ASP A 12 -0.06 -5.48 8.67
N ASN A 13 0.93 -5.81 9.50
CA ASN A 13 2.31 -6.04 9.02
C ASN A 13 2.41 -7.21 8.02
N ARG A 14 1.48 -8.17 8.03
CA ARG A 14 1.48 -9.28 7.06
C ARG A 14 1.11 -8.76 5.67
N LEU A 15 0.26 -7.74 5.60
CA LEU A 15 -0.19 -7.15 4.37
C LEU A 15 0.95 -6.39 3.65
N ILE A 16 1.78 -5.63 4.37
CA ILE A 16 2.96 -4.98 3.75
C ILE A 16 3.99 -6.00 3.27
N GLN A 17 4.24 -7.10 4.00
CA GLN A 17 5.12 -8.17 3.51
C GLN A 17 4.56 -8.82 2.24
N LYS A 18 3.24 -9.02 2.18
CA LYS A 18 2.57 -9.54 0.98
C LYS A 18 2.82 -8.64 -0.23
N TYR A 19 2.65 -7.32 -0.09
CA TYR A 19 2.92 -6.38 -1.19
C TYR A 19 4.39 -6.37 -1.63
N ILE A 20 5.33 -6.50 -0.69
CA ILE A 20 6.76 -6.63 -1.04
C ILE A 20 7.00 -7.89 -1.87
N SER A 21 6.42 -9.02 -1.46
CA SER A 21 6.55 -10.29 -2.19
C SER A 21 5.89 -10.22 -3.57
N GLU A 22 4.70 -9.63 -3.68
CA GLU A 22 4.01 -9.42 -4.96
C GLU A 22 4.82 -8.50 -5.89
N ALA A 23 5.44 -7.43 -5.37
CA ALA A 23 6.29 -6.54 -6.16
C ALA A 23 7.53 -7.26 -6.71
N LYS A 24 8.19 -8.08 -5.88
CA LYS A 24 9.31 -8.94 -6.30
C LYS A 24 8.90 -9.96 -7.37
N ASP A 25 7.72 -10.56 -7.22
CA ASP A 25 7.18 -11.49 -8.21
C ASP A 25 6.93 -10.80 -9.56
N MET A 26 6.31 -9.62 -9.55
CA MET A 26 6.08 -8.84 -10.77
C MET A 26 7.38 -8.44 -11.48
N GLU A 27 8.40 -7.99 -10.74
CA GLU A 27 9.74 -7.68 -11.28
C GLU A 27 10.40 -8.93 -11.90
N LYS A 28 10.32 -10.09 -11.24
CA LYS A 28 10.86 -11.33 -11.78
C LYS A 28 10.10 -11.82 -13.02
N ARG A 29 8.79 -11.68 -13.04
CA ARG A 29 7.95 -12.15 -14.16
C ARG A 29 8.10 -11.28 -15.39
N VAL A 30 8.30 -9.96 -15.23
CA VAL A 30 8.48 -9.09 -16.39
C VAL A 30 9.77 -9.41 -17.14
N SER A 31 10.84 -9.84 -16.45
CA SER A 31 12.09 -10.27 -17.10
C SER A 31 11.97 -11.61 -17.83
N GLN A 32 10.87 -12.35 -17.62
CA GLN A 32 10.56 -13.61 -18.30
C GLN A 32 9.62 -13.40 -19.48
N CYS A 33 9.01 -12.22 -19.61
CA CYS A 33 8.31 -11.87 -20.82
C CYS A 33 9.32 -11.78 -21.98
N GLN A 34 8.91 -12.13 -23.21
CA GLN A 34 9.72 -11.94 -24.43
C GLN A 34 10.24 -10.49 -24.50
N GLU A 35 11.37 -10.26 -25.21
CA GLU A 35 12.07 -8.96 -25.19
C GLU A 35 11.12 -7.77 -25.32
N LEU A 36 11.16 -6.93 -24.29
CA LEU A 36 10.34 -5.74 -24.24
C LEU A 36 11.00 -4.65 -25.08
N PRO A 37 10.26 -4.01 -25.99
CA PRO A 37 10.83 -2.91 -26.75
C PRO A 37 11.22 -1.77 -25.80
N SER A 38 12.36 -1.15 -26.10
CA SER A 38 12.76 0.09 -25.45
C SER A 38 11.68 1.17 -25.65
N LEU A 39 11.51 2.02 -24.64
CA LEU A 39 10.59 3.14 -24.74
C LEU A 39 11.16 4.17 -25.71
N THR A 40 10.31 4.71 -26.59
CA THR A 40 10.72 5.73 -27.57
C THR A 40 11.13 7.04 -26.90
N GLN A 41 10.56 7.33 -25.71
CA GLN A 41 10.90 8.48 -24.89
C GLN A 41 11.20 8.04 -23.45
N PRO A 42 12.24 8.59 -22.80
CA PRO A 42 12.51 8.29 -21.41
C PRO A 42 11.37 8.81 -20.51
N LEU A 43 10.94 7.98 -19.56
CA LEU A 43 9.84 8.33 -18.65
C LEU A 43 10.38 8.82 -17.30
N PRO A 44 9.79 9.87 -16.71
CA PRO A 44 10.12 10.28 -15.35
C PRO A 44 9.78 9.16 -14.37
N LEU A 45 10.75 8.75 -13.55
CA LEU A 45 10.53 7.79 -12.46
C LEU A 45 10.92 8.41 -11.11
N PRO A 46 10.26 7.99 -10.02
CA PRO A 46 10.61 8.47 -8.70
C PRO A 46 11.99 7.99 -8.25
N MET A 47 12.67 8.85 -7.50
CA MET A 47 13.90 8.52 -6.80
C MET A 47 13.58 7.57 -5.63
N VAL A 48 14.22 6.41 -5.61
CA VAL A 48 13.99 5.35 -4.64
C VAL A 48 15.21 5.05 -3.77
N ASP A 49 16.18 5.95 -3.80
CA ASP A 49 17.22 6.03 -2.80
C ASP A 49 16.59 6.22 -1.41
N PHE A 50 17.09 5.46 -0.44
CA PHE A 50 16.53 5.42 0.89
C PHE A 50 17.64 5.44 1.93
N SER A 51 17.78 6.58 2.60
CA SER A 51 18.62 6.73 3.79
C SER A 51 17.77 6.62 5.03
N LEU A 52 17.94 5.54 5.81
CA LEU A 52 17.21 5.38 7.08
C LEU A 52 17.54 6.50 8.07
N ARG A 53 18.76 7.06 7.99
CA ARG A 53 19.19 8.19 8.83
C ARG A 53 18.37 9.44 8.55
N GLU A 54 18.25 9.83 7.28
CA GLU A 54 17.45 10.98 6.86
C GLU A 54 15.96 10.73 7.05
N TRP A 55 15.51 9.50 6.81
CA TRP A 55 14.10 9.15 6.98
C TRP A 55 13.63 9.42 8.42
N LYS A 56 14.46 9.07 9.41
CA LYS A 56 14.12 9.26 10.84
C LYS A 56 13.97 10.73 11.26
N THR A 57 14.57 11.68 10.55
CA THR A 57 14.48 13.11 10.90
C THR A 57 13.23 13.79 10.33
N LYS A 58 12.52 13.14 9.39
CA LYS A 58 11.32 13.68 8.75
C LYS A 58 10.06 13.44 9.58
N THR A 59 9.13 14.39 9.52
CA THR A 59 7.77 14.19 10.08
C THR A 59 6.99 13.16 9.26
N ASN A 60 5.97 12.55 9.87
CA ASN A 60 5.12 11.57 9.16
C ASN A 60 4.37 12.22 7.98
N GLU A 61 4.04 13.51 8.08
CA GLU A 61 3.43 14.26 6.97
C GLU A 61 4.43 14.45 5.82
N THR A 62 5.69 14.82 6.10
CA THR A 62 6.73 14.94 5.08
C THR A 62 7.00 13.60 4.39
N LYS A 63 7.14 12.51 5.16
CA LYS A 63 7.36 11.15 4.62
C LYS A 63 6.22 10.72 3.70
N ARG A 64 4.98 11.00 4.13
CA ARG A 64 3.78 10.71 3.36
C ARG A 64 3.74 11.51 2.06
N GLN A 65 4.07 12.79 2.11
CA GLN A 65 4.09 13.64 0.92
C GLN A 65 5.12 13.14 -0.11
N GLU A 66 6.31 12.73 0.34
CA GLU A 66 7.32 12.13 -0.54
C GLU A 66 6.77 10.88 -1.25
N ILE A 67 6.13 9.98 -0.50
CA ILE A 67 5.55 8.75 -1.06
C ILE A 67 4.39 9.05 -2.02
N LEU A 68 3.56 10.07 -1.73
CA LEU A 68 2.49 10.50 -2.62
C LEU A 68 3.03 11.00 -3.96
N CYS A 69 4.06 11.85 -3.93
CA CYS A 69 4.75 12.31 -5.13
C CYS A 69 5.33 11.13 -5.91
N ASP A 70 5.99 10.20 -5.21
CA ASP A 70 6.62 9.05 -5.83
C ASP A 70 5.58 8.13 -6.52
N LEU A 71 4.44 7.89 -5.86
CA LEU A 71 3.34 7.09 -6.40
C LEU A 71 2.65 7.76 -7.60
N ALA A 72 2.45 9.08 -7.57
CA ALA A 72 1.88 9.81 -8.69
C ALA A 72 2.77 9.69 -9.94
N LEU A 73 4.07 9.95 -9.79
CA LEU A 73 5.05 9.78 -10.87
C LEU A 73 5.05 8.34 -11.42
N LEU A 74 4.96 7.34 -10.54
CA LEU A 74 4.92 5.95 -10.95
C LEU A 74 3.64 5.61 -11.73
N VAL A 75 2.48 6.11 -11.30
CA VAL A 75 1.19 5.92 -11.99
C VAL A 75 1.24 6.53 -13.40
N ASP A 76 1.79 7.73 -13.53
CA ASP A 76 1.95 8.40 -14.83
C ASP A 76 2.89 7.62 -15.75
N ALA A 77 4.04 7.17 -15.23
CA ALA A 77 5.00 6.38 -15.99
C ALA A 77 4.43 5.04 -16.47
N VAL A 78 3.65 4.36 -15.63
CA VAL A 78 3.00 3.09 -16.00
C VAL A 78 1.95 3.32 -17.08
N SER A 79 1.15 4.39 -16.94
CA SER A 79 0.13 4.77 -17.93
C SER A 79 0.78 5.07 -19.29
N ALA A 80 1.89 5.80 -19.29
CA ALA A 80 2.65 6.06 -20.50
C ALA A 80 3.21 4.76 -21.11
N ALA A 81 3.84 3.90 -20.30
CA ALA A 81 4.39 2.63 -20.77
C ALA A 81 3.33 1.69 -21.37
N GLN A 82 2.10 1.69 -20.84
CA GLN A 82 0.98 0.93 -21.41
C GLN A 82 0.62 1.35 -22.84
N GLY A 83 0.87 2.60 -23.23
CA GLY A 83 0.70 3.06 -24.61
C GLY A 83 1.74 2.50 -25.59
N HIS A 84 2.86 2.00 -25.09
CA HIS A 84 3.99 1.51 -25.90
C HIS A 84 4.12 -0.02 -25.88
N VAL A 85 3.67 -0.69 -24.81
CA VAL A 85 3.80 -2.15 -24.65
C VAL A 85 2.59 -2.86 -25.26
N ARG A 86 2.81 -3.57 -26.37
CA ARG A 86 1.79 -4.37 -27.06
C ARG A 86 1.76 -5.85 -26.67
N GLN A 87 2.81 -6.32 -26.01
CA GLN A 87 2.92 -7.71 -25.60
C GLN A 87 2.03 -7.98 -24.38
N GLU A 88 1.16 -8.98 -24.48
CA GLU A 88 0.14 -9.28 -23.45
C GLU A 88 0.73 -9.58 -22.07
N CYS A 89 1.85 -10.32 -22.00
CA CYS A 89 2.54 -10.64 -20.74
C CYS A 89 2.88 -9.38 -19.93
N ALA A 90 3.62 -8.45 -20.55
CA ALA A 90 4.03 -7.23 -19.88
C ALA A 90 2.88 -6.21 -19.73
N ALA A 91 1.94 -6.14 -20.70
CA ALA A 91 0.76 -5.30 -20.56
C ALA A 91 -0.10 -5.70 -19.35
N ALA A 92 -0.28 -7.00 -19.12
CA ALA A 92 -0.99 -7.52 -17.95
C ALA A 92 -0.27 -7.21 -16.63
N LEU A 93 1.07 -7.28 -16.61
CA LEU A 93 1.88 -6.91 -15.44
C LEU A 93 1.85 -5.41 -15.17
N LEU A 94 1.92 -4.57 -16.21
CA LEU A 94 1.76 -3.11 -16.08
C LEU A 94 0.37 -2.74 -15.56
N GLY A 95 -0.68 -3.42 -16.04
CA GLY A 95 -2.04 -3.23 -15.53
C GLY A 95 -2.19 -3.61 -14.05
N GLN A 96 -1.48 -4.64 -13.59
CA GLN A 96 -1.43 -5.01 -12.16
C GLN A 96 -0.69 -3.95 -11.34
N LEU A 97 0.47 -3.49 -11.81
CA LEU A 97 1.26 -2.45 -11.16
C LEU A 97 0.45 -1.15 -11.04
N TYR A 98 -0.19 -0.70 -12.13
CA TYR A 98 -1.05 0.49 -12.15
C TYR A 98 -2.13 0.41 -11.06
N LYS A 99 -2.89 -0.68 -11.02
CA LYS A 99 -3.97 -0.87 -10.04
C LYS A 99 -3.45 -0.78 -8.61
N LYS A 100 -2.29 -1.38 -8.32
CA LYS A 100 -1.68 -1.39 -6.99
C LYS A 100 -1.14 -0.01 -6.60
N ALA A 101 -0.37 0.63 -7.47
CA ALA A 101 0.18 1.97 -7.24
C ALA A 101 -0.94 3.01 -7.07
N ASN A 102 -1.95 2.99 -7.95
CA ASN A 102 -3.09 3.89 -7.85
C ASN A 102 -3.91 3.62 -6.57
N SER A 103 -4.03 2.36 -6.12
CA SER A 103 -4.67 2.06 -4.84
C SER A 103 -3.92 2.68 -3.67
N PHE A 104 -2.58 2.57 -3.63
CA PHE A 104 -1.78 3.24 -2.59
C PHE A 104 -1.89 4.75 -2.65
N LEU A 105 -1.86 5.33 -3.85
CA LEU A 105 -2.00 6.77 -4.07
C LEU A 105 -3.33 7.25 -3.48
N LEU A 106 -4.45 6.64 -3.85
CA LEU A 106 -5.79 7.00 -3.34
C LEU A 106 -5.91 6.84 -1.82
N LEU A 107 -5.32 5.78 -1.26
CA LEU A 107 -5.33 5.52 0.19
C LEU A 107 -4.50 6.54 0.97
N LEU A 108 -3.40 7.02 0.38
CA LEU A 108 -2.56 8.03 1.00
C LEU A 108 -3.02 9.45 0.66
N GLN A 109 -3.87 9.66 -0.34
CA GLN A 109 -4.40 10.97 -0.76
C GLN A 109 -5.57 11.47 0.09
N THR A 110 -6.07 10.69 1.05
CA THR A 110 -7.21 11.08 1.91
C THR A 110 -6.94 12.30 2.80
N PHE A 111 -5.76 12.91 2.70
CA PHE A 111 -5.44 14.25 3.15
C PHE A 111 -4.61 14.92 2.04
N SER A 112 -4.92 16.17 1.73
CA SER A 112 -4.56 16.88 0.51
C SER A 112 -3.09 17.32 0.41
N TRP A 113 -2.48 17.18 -0.79
CA TRP A 113 -1.88 18.23 -1.66
C TRP A 113 -0.56 17.84 -2.41
N GLN A 114 0.08 18.83 -3.04
CA GLN A 114 0.74 18.91 -4.37
C GLN A 114 2.02 18.09 -4.66
N VAL A 115 2.12 17.58 -5.89
CA VAL A 115 3.24 16.79 -6.44
C VAL A 115 4.31 17.69 -7.06
N ARG A 116 5.59 17.47 -6.71
CA ARG A 116 6.75 18.05 -7.41
C ARG A 116 7.47 16.95 -8.22
N PRO A 117 7.65 17.12 -9.54
CA PRO A 117 8.43 16.16 -10.34
C PRO A 117 9.93 16.30 -10.07
N LEU A 118 10.63 15.19 -9.81
CA LEU A 118 12.10 15.14 -9.87
C LEU A 118 12.55 13.85 -10.58
N LEU A 119 13.41 14.02 -11.59
CA LEU A 119 13.89 12.99 -12.53
C LEU A 119 15.16 12.31 -12.04
N PRO A 120 15.32 11.00 -12.33
CA PRO A 120 16.12 10.61 -13.50
C PRO A 120 15.41 9.61 -14.44
N SER A 121 15.83 9.66 -15.71
CA SER A 121 15.22 8.99 -16.87
C SER A 121 15.80 7.59 -17.16
N PRO A 122 14.95 6.56 -17.38
CA PRO A 122 15.38 5.27 -17.93
C PRO A 122 14.74 4.94 -19.29
N SER A 123 15.45 4.11 -20.06
CA SER A 123 15.10 3.73 -21.44
C SER A 123 14.29 2.44 -21.57
N HIS A 124 14.11 1.66 -20.48
CA HIS A 124 13.54 0.30 -20.53
C HIS A 124 12.37 0.10 -19.54
N PRO A 125 11.23 -0.49 -19.96
CA PRO A 125 10.06 -0.68 -19.08
C PRO A 125 10.29 -1.52 -17.81
N SER A 126 11.30 -2.39 -17.83
CA SER A 126 11.67 -3.24 -16.67
C SER A 126 12.11 -2.41 -15.47
N VAL A 127 12.69 -1.21 -15.70
CA VAL A 127 13.11 -0.30 -14.63
C VAL A 127 11.92 0.18 -13.78
N ILE A 128 10.72 0.29 -14.36
CA ILE A 128 9.50 0.67 -13.65
C ILE A 128 9.19 -0.33 -12.51
N PHE A 129 9.39 -1.62 -12.77
CA PHE A 129 9.16 -2.68 -11.77
C PHE A 129 10.21 -2.65 -10.65
N LEU A 130 11.47 -2.39 -11.00
CA LEU A 130 12.55 -2.19 -10.03
C LEU A 130 12.24 -1.02 -9.10
N VAL A 131 11.86 0.12 -9.67
CA VAL A 131 11.51 1.34 -8.94
C VAL A 131 10.31 1.08 -8.01
N TYR A 132 9.25 0.42 -8.50
CA TYR A 132 8.11 0.07 -7.65
C TYR A 132 8.52 -0.82 -6.47
N ARG A 133 9.33 -1.86 -6.72
CA ARG A 133 9.82 -2.74 -5.66
C ARG A 133 10.61 -1.95 -4.61
N GLN A 134 11.52 -1.07 -5.03
CA GLN A 134 12.34 -0.28 -4.11
C GLN A 134 11.50 0.68 -3.28
N LEU A 135 10.49 1.32 -3.88
CA LEU A 135 9.54 2.19 -3.17
C LEU A 135 8.76 1.43 -2.09
N VAL A 136 8.21 0.26 -2.43
CA VAL A 136 7.42 -0.57 -1.51
C VAL A 136 8.29 -1.14 -0.38
N GLN A 137 9.49 -1.61 -0.70
CA GLN A 137 10.41 -2.22 0.27
C GLN A 137 11.06 -1.17 1.20
N GLY A 138 11.28 0.04 0.70
CA GLY A 138 11.87 1.16 1.42
C GLY A 138 10.81 2.08 2.01
N LYS A 139 10.68 3.29 1.44
CA LYS A 139 9.87 4.40 1.97
C LYS A 139 8.48 3.96 2.45
N LEU A 140 7.73 3.21 1.64
CA LEU A 140 6.36 2.82 1.97
C LEU A 140 6.27 1.93 3.22
N ARG A 141 7.15 0.92 3.32
CA ARG A 141 7.24 0.03 4.49
C ARG A 141 7.54 0.82 5.77
N PHE A 142 8.49 1.75 5.70
CA PHE A 142 8.87 2.54 6.88
C PHE A 142 7.81 3.57 7.26
N LEU A 143 7.11 4.16 6.30
CA LEU A 143 5.96 5.01 6.60
C LEU A 143 4.88 4.22 7.35
N PHE A 144 4.51 3.03 6.87
CA PHE A 144 3.48 2.23 7.54
C PHE A 144 3.89 1.84 8.95
N HIS A 145 5.16 1.51 9.16
CA HIS A 145 5.69 1.25 10.50
C HIS A 145 5.58 2.45 11.43
N ASP A 146 5.89 3.65 10.94
CA ASP A 146 5.80 4.87 11.75
C ASP A 146 4.33 5.25 12.04
N LEU A 147 3.46 5.18 11.03
CA LEU A 147 2.02 5.38 11.21
C LEU A 147 1.42 4.33 12.16
N ALA A 148 1.88 3.08 12.14
CA ALA A 148 1.35 2.05 13.02
C ALA A 148 1.62 2.34 14.50
N LYS A 149 2.75 2.98 14.84
CA LYS A 149 3.04 3.40 16.22
C LYS A 149 2.06 4.45 16.73
N ASP A 150 1.60 5.31 15.84
CA ASP A 150 0.70 6.42 16.16
C ASP A 150 -0.77 5.96 16.19
N PHE A 151 -1.18 5.10 15.26
CA PHE A 151 -2.58 4.75 15.01
C PHE A 151 -2.99 3.35 15.46
N CYS A 152 -2.05 2.42 15.63
CA CYS A 152 -2.34 0.99 15.89
C CYS A 152 -1.98 0.55 17.31
N ARG A 153 -1.86 1.49 18.27
CA ARG A 153 -1.64 1.13 19.68
C ARG A 153 -2.66 0.10 20.12
N GLU A 154 -2.11 -1.02 20.61
CA GLU A 154 -2.79 -2.21 21.09
C GLU A 154 -4.10 -1.88 21.84
N GLY A 155 -5.18 -2.54 21.44
CA GLY A 155 -6.33 -2.80 22.30
C GLY A 155 -5.93 -3.70 23.48
N SER A 156 -5.10 -3.17 24.39
CA SER A 156 -4.72 -3.78 25.65
C SER A 156 -4.43 -2.70 26.69
N ARG A 157 -5.38 -1.78 26.88
CA ARG A 157 -5.66 -1.29 28.24
C ARG A 157 -6.87 -2.09 28.67
N GLY A 158 -6.65 -3.04 29.59
CA GLY A 158 -7.69 -3.97 30.05
C GLY A 158 -8.98 -3.22 30.32
N VAL A 159 -10.06 -3.68 29.70
CA VAL A 159 -11.40 -3.48 30.24
C VAL A 159 -11.30 -4.03 31.68
N PRO A 160 -11.54 -3.24 32.73
CA PRO A 160 -11.74 -3.81 34.04
C PRO A 160 -12.93 -4.76 33.89
N GLU A 161 -12.69 -6.05 34.13
CA GLU A 161 -13.75 -7.02 34.34
C GLU A 161 -14.77 -6.37 35.30
N PRO A 162 -16.02 -6.15 34.88
CA PRO A 162 -17.04 -5.74 35.83
C PRO A 162 -17.15 -6.85 36.89
N PRO A 163 -17.27 -6.51 38.19
CA PRO A 163 -17.40 -7.53 39.21
C PRO A 163 -18.56 -8.45 38.85
N SER A 164 -18.25 -9.74 38.68
CA SER A 164 -19.19 -10.81 38.42
C SER A 164 -20.15 -10.90 39.59
N THR A 165 -21.24 -10.14 39.49
CA THR A 165 -22.36 -10.22 40.41
C THR A 165 -23.15 -11.47 40.01
N PRO A 166 -23.30 -12.49 40.88
CA PRO A 166 -24.10 -13.66 40.53
C PRO A 166 -25.53 -13.23 40.24
N CYS A 167 -26.07 -13.67 39.10
CA CYS A 167 -27.48 -13.46 38.77
C CYS A 167 -28.36 -14.06 39.88
N PRO A 168 -29.38 -13.33 40.39
CA PRO A 168 -30.37 -13.93 41.28
C PRO A 168 -31.10 -15.04 40.53
N ARG A 169 -31.19 -16.24 41.13
CA ARG A 169 -32.05 -17.30 40.62
C ARG A 169 -33.50 -16.84 40.71
N LEU A 170 -34.17 -16.66 39.57
CA LEU A 170 -35.62 -16.63 39.55
C LEU A 170 -36.19 -18.06 39.72
N PRO A 171 -37.31 -18.21 40.43
CA PRO A 171 -37.89 -19.51 40.74
C PRO A 171 -38.46 -20.19 39.50
N GLN A 172 -38.36 -21.52 39.48
CA GLN A 172 -38.91 -22.40 38.46
C GLN A 172 -40.43 -22.18 38.35
N GLY A 173 -40.89 -22.10 37.10
CA GLY A 173 -42.27 -21.80 36.77
C GLY A 173 -43.25 -22.90 37.12
N ASP A 174 -44.51 -22.50 37.14
CA ASP A 174 -45.65 -23.37 36.95
C ASP A 174 -46.54 -22.77 35.85
N SER A 175 -47.06 -23.70 35.03
CA SER A 175 -48.18 -23.62 34.08
C SER A 175 -49.00 -22.33 34.02
N GLU A 176 -49.22 -21.80 32.81
CA GLU A 176 -50.42 -22.11 31.98
C GLU A 176 -50.38 -21.27 30.68
N SER A 177 -50.77 -21.89 29.57
CA SER A 177 -51.21 -21.22 28.33
C SER A 177 -52.73 -20.95 28.44
N PRO A 178 -53.46 -20.28 27.50
CA PRO A 178 -53.03 -19.65 26.25
C PRO A 178 -53.72 -18.27 25.94
N ALA A 179 -53.38 -17.76 24.74
CA ALA A 179 -54.20 -16.94 23.82
C ALA A 179 -54.50 -15.47 24.13
N CYS A 180 -53.93 -14.57 23.31
CA CYS A 180 -54.63 -13.88 22.22
C CYS A 180 -53.62 -13.42 21.17
#